data_AF-A0A812M579-F1
#
_entry.id   AF-A0A812M579-F1
#
_cell.length_a   1.000
_cell.length_b   1.000
_cell.length_c   1.000
_cell.angle_alpha   90.00
_cell.angle_beta   90.00
_cell.angle_gamma   90.00
#
_symmetry.space_group_name_H-M   'P 1'
#
loop_
_entity.id
_entity.type
_entity.pdbx_description
1 polymer ?
#
loop_
_entity_poly.entity_id
_entity_poly.type
_entity_poly.pdbx_seq_one_letter_code
_entity_poly.pdbx_strand_id
1 'polypeptide(L)'
;MAKRKRQGKAPEPKRSRTQLNNARKRAAKKRAKEQAKRTDPSLVYIEDPLAAPTVRSAKGWFANLGAKLSLRLGPVEGWRTSAKLAVRAGAAGPRIGLFVPKSHDVVPINGCAAHHASINAALEAITTACKAARISGYDEGKGEGDLRYVKLEVERSTELVQVTLVWHASSQEEAGKPLRKLTKALQQSAELWHSIWANFHAADKHTSRILAFEKEAWVQLSGSKRWLREALSRSGAPYHCELCFPPFVFRQANLCAFEQIVAAVRRFVPPGSAVVELYGGVGTIGLHLADLAGQAG
;
A
#
# COMPACT_ATOMS: atom_id res chain seq x y z
N MET A 1 -62.15 43.29 -16.32
CA MET A 1 -62.09 41.81 -16.33
C MET A 1 -61.34 41.33 -17.58
N ALA A 2 -60.16 40.73 -17.44
CA ALA A 2 -59.47 40.04 -18.53
C ALA A 2 -58.79 38.78 -17.97
N LYS A 3 -59.30 37.60 -18.31
CA LYS A 3 -58.79 36.30 -17.85
C LYS A 3 -57.49 35.96 -18.59
N ARG A 4 -56.35 35.93 -17.88
CA ARG A 4 -55.09 35.35 -18.37
C ARG A 4 -55.23 33.83 -18.54
N LYS A 5 -55.14 33.34 -19.78
CA LYS A 5 -55.04 31.91 -20.13
C LYS A 5 -53.72 31.34 -19.58
N ARG A 6 -53.79 30.32 -18.73
CA ARG A 6 -52.65 29.46 -18.35
C ARG A 6 -52.20 28.67 -19.60
N GLN A 7 -50.95 28.88 -20.04
CA GLN A 7 -50.32 28.02 -21.04
C GLN A 7 -50.00 26.66 -20.40
N GLY A 8 -50.53 25.59 -21.00
CA GLY A 8 -50.27 24.21 -20.58
C GLY A 8 -48.81 23.83 -20.87
N LYS A 9 -48.16 23.22 -19.89
CA LYS A 9 -46.83 22.63 -20.01
C LYS A 9 -46.88 21.51 -21.06
N ALA A 10 -46.08 21.58 -22.11
CA ALA A 10 -45.98 20.53 -23.12
C ALA A 10 -45.59 19.19 -22.45
N PRO A 11 -46.18 18.05 -22.87
CA PRO A 11 -45.83 16.75 -22.30
C PRO A 11 -44.38 16.41 -22.64
N GLU A 12 -43.60 16.04 -21.62
CA GLU A 12 -42.22 15.58 -21.81
C GLU A 12 -42.20 14.39 -22.79
N PRO A 13 -41.21 14.32 -23.70
CA PRO A 13 -41.12 13.23 -24.66
C PRO A 13 -40.96 11.89 -23.93
N LYS A 14 -41.88 10.96 -24.21
CA LYS A 14 -41.84 9.60 -23.65
C LYS A 14 -40.54 8.91 -24.08
N ARG A 15 -39.66 8.64 -23.10
CA ARG A 15 -38.39 7.95 -23.34
C ARG A 15 -38.62 6.59 -23.99
N SER A 16 -37.86 6.28 -25.03
CA SER A 16 -37.96 4.99 -25.71
C SER A 16 -37.52 3.84 -24.79
N ARG A 17 -37.99 2.61 -25.09
CA ARG A 17 -37.63 1.40 -24.34
C ARG A 17 -36.10 1.21 -24.25
N THR A 18 -35.39 1.57 -25.32
CA THR A 18 -33.90 1.56 -25.38
C THR A 18 -33.28 2.60 -24.44
N GLN A 19 -33.84 3.82 -24.37
CA GLN A 19 -33.37 4.86 -23.46
C GLN A 19 -33.59 4.48 -21.99
N LEU A 20 -34.73 3.85 -21.67
CA LEU A 20 -35.02 3.32 -20.32
C LEU A 20 -34.06 2.20 -19.92
N ASN A 21 -33.77 1.26 -20.82
CA ASN A 21 -32.81 0.17 -20.57
C ASN A 21 -31.39 0.69 -20.37
N ASN A 22 -30.95 1.66 -21.17
CA ASN A 22 -29.64 2.29 -21.00
C ASN A 22 -29.55 3.09 -19.70
N ALA A 23 -30.61 3.79 -19.29
CA ALA A 23 -30.67 4.47 -18.00
C ALA A 23 -30.61 3.49 -16.83
N ARG A 24 -31.30 2.34 -16.90
CA ARG A 24 -31.22 1.26 -15.90
C ARG A 24 -29.83 0.66 -15.81
N LYS A 25 -29.18 0.36 -16.94
CA LYS A 25 -27.79 -0.12 -16.97
C LYS A 25 -26.82 0.89 -16.36
N ARG A 26 -26.97 2.19 -16.68
CA ARG A 26 -26.18 3.28 -16.07
C ARG A 26 -26.41 3.40 -14.57
N ALA A 27 -27.66 3.31 -14.12
CA ALA A 27 -28.01 3.35 -12.70
C ALA A 27 -27.48 2.13 -11.94
N ALA A 28 -27.57 0.93 -12.51
CA ALA A 28 -26.98 -0.28 -11.94
C ALA A 28 -25.45 -0.19 -11.87
N LYS A 29 -24.79 0.30 -12.92
CA LYS A 29 -23.34 0.55 -12.92
C LYS A 29 -22.95 1.61 -11.88
N LYS A 30 -23.76 2.66 -11.71
CA LYS A 30 -23.57 3.69 -10.69
C LYS A 30 -23.72 3.11 -9.28
N ARG A 31 -24.77 2.33 -9.01
CA ARG A 31 -24.99 1.63 -7.73
C ARG A 31 -23.88 0.64 -7.42
N ALA A 32 -23.44 -0.17 -8.38
CA ALA A 32 -22.32 -1.09 -8.21
C ALA A 32 -21.00 -0.34 -7.93
N LYS A 33 -20.77 0.80 -8.60
CA LYS A 33 -19.61 1.67 -8.32
C LYS A 33 -19.71 2.31 -6.92
N GLU A 34 -20.90 2.71 -6.48
CA GLU A 34 -21.15 3.25 -5.13
C GLU A 34 -21.00 2.18 -4.04
N GLN A 35 -21.40 0.93 -4.32
CA GLN A 35 -21.22 -0.20 -3.41
C GLN A 35 -19.74 -0.62 -3.33
N ALA A 36 -19.04 -0.71 -4.47
CA ALA A 36 -17.60 -0.95 -4.50
C ALA A 36 -16.78 0.17 -3.85
N LYS A 37 -17.31 1.40 -3.77
CA LYS A 37 -16.74 2.51 -2.99
C LYS A 37 -16.89 2.34 -1.48
N ARG A 38 -17.75 1.43 -1.02
CA ARG A 38 -18.02 1.18 0.41
C ARG A 38 -17.38 -0.10 0.92
N THR A 39 -17.05 -1.04 0.03
CA THR A 39 -16.43 -2.31 0.41
C THR A 39 -14.91 -2.16 0.37
N ASP A 40 -14.24 -2.46 1.48
CA ASP A 40 -12.78 -2.55 1.52
C ASP A 40 -12.31 -3.64 0.54
N PRO A 41 -11.55 -3.30 -0.51
CA PRO A 41 -11.12 -4.27 -1.51
C PRO A 41 -10.17 -5.34 -0.94
N SER A 42 -9.57 -5.11 0.23
CA SER A 42 -8.69 -6.09 0.89
C SER A 42 -9.44 -7.28 1.49
N LEU A 43 -10.75 -7.15 1.76
CA LEU A 43 -11.55 -8.19 2.43
C LEU A 43 -12.22 -9.17 1.45
N VAL A 44 -12.14 -8.91 0.15
CA VAL A 44 -12.90 -9.66 -0.89
C VAL A 44 -12.65 -11.17 -0.85
N TYR A 45 -11.46 -11.61 -0.44
CA TYR A 45 -11.07 -13.02 -0.41
C TYR A 45 -10.63 -13.47 0.99
N ILE A 46 -11.07 -12.80 2.06
CA ILE A 46 -10.64 -13.14 3.41
C ILE A 46 -11.24 -14.47 3.90
N GLU A 47 -12.52 -14.73 3.57
CA GLU A 47 -13.23 -15.97 3.93
C GLU A 47 -12.80 -17.17 3.07
N ASP A 48 -12.50 -16.92 1.78
CA ASP A 48 -11.96 -17.92 0.87
C ASP A 48 -10.74 -17.38 0.08
N PRO A 49 -9.53 -17.44 0.68
CA PRO A 49 -8.31 -17.03 0.01
C PRO A 49 -7.99 -17.85 -1.25
N LEU A 50 -8.53 -19.06 -1.37
CA LEU A 50 -8.28 -19.94 -2.52
C LEU A 50 -9.09 -19.52 -3.77
N ALA A 51 -10.17 -18.76 -3.59
CA ALA A 51 -10.94 -18.16 -4.68
C ALA A 51 -10.23 -16.96 -5.33
N ALA A 52 -9.16 -16.43 -4.71
CA ALA A 52 -8.41 -15.31 -5.25
C ALA A 52 -7.97 -15.60 -6.72
N PRO A 53 -8.18 -14.66 -7.67
CA PRO A 53 -7.89 -14.89 -9.09
C PRO A 53 -6.46 -15.36 -9.35
N THR A 54 -5.48 -14.80 -8.64
CA THR A 54 -4.07 -15.20 -8.74
C THR A 54 -3.86 -16.66 -8.32
N VAL A 55 -4.52 -17.10 -7.25
CA VAL A 55 -4.42 -18.48 -6.76
C VAL A 55 -5.04 -19.46 -7.76
N ARG A 56 -6.23 -19.14 -8.30
CA ARG A 56 -6.88 -19.96 -9.32
C ARG A 56 -6.07 -20.03 -10.61
N SER A 57 -5.52 -18.89 -11.05
CA SER A 57 -4.65 -18.83 -12.23
C SER A 57 -3.39 -19.67 -12.04
N ALA A 58 -2.75 -19.60 -10.87
CA ALA A 58 -1.57 -20.40 -10.57
C ALA A 58 -1.89 -21.90 -10.56
N LYS A 59 -2.99 -22.31 -9.90
CA LYS A 59 -3.44 -23.71 -9.92
C LYS A 59 -3.67 -24.23 -11.34
N GLY A 60 -4.35 -23.45 -12.18
CA GLY A 60 -4.59 -23.82 -13.59
C GLY A 60 -3.29 -23.94 -14.39
N TRP A 61 -2.35 -23.01 -14.19
CA TRP A 61 -1.06 -23.05 -14.87
C TRP A 61 -0.24 -24.30 -14.51
N PHE A 62 -0.12 -24.63 -13.22
CA PHE A 62 0.60 -25.84 -12.80
C PHE A 62 -0.10 -27.12 -13.25
N ALA A 63 -1.44 -27.16 -13.24
CA ALA A 63 -2.21 -28.29 -13.74
C ALA A 63 -1.93 -28.56 -15.23
N ASN A 64 -1.77 -27.51 -16.04
CA ASN A 64 -1.39 -27.64 -17.45
C ASN A 64 0.02 -28.21 -17.64
N LEU A 65 0.87 -28.19 -16.61
CA LEU A 65 2.18 -28.84 -16.59
C LEU A 65 2.14 -30.25 -15.98
N GLY A 66 0.95 -30.79 -15.69
CA GLY A 66 0.80 -32.07 -14.99
C GLY A 66 1.21 -32.01 -13.51
N ALA A 67 1.39 -30.82 -12.94
CA ALA A 67 1.83 -30.62 -11.58
C ALA A 67 0.71 -30.10 -10.67
N LYS A 68 0.67 -30.58 -9.42
CA LYS A 68 -0.24 -30.04 -8.41
C LYS A 68 0.46 -28.95 -7.62
N LEU A 69 -0.06 -27.73 -7.67
CA LEU A 69 0.43 -26.63 -6.84
C LEU A 69 0.00 -26.82 -5.38
N SER A 70 0.98 -27.06 -4.51
CA SER A 70 0.80 -27.05 -3.06
C SER A 70 0.85 -25.61 -2.54
N LEU A 71 -0.20 -25.19 -1.83
CA LEU A 71 -0.31 -23.85 -1.26
C LEU A 71 -0.23 -23.93 0.26
N ARG A 72 0.51 -22.99 0.85
CA ARG A 72 0.46 -22.76 2.30
C ARG A 72 -0.31 -21.47 2.56
N LEU A 73 -1.39 -21.58 3.32
CA LEU A 73 -2.14 -20.44 3.82
C LEU A 73 -1.56 -20.00 5.15
N GLY A 74 -1.25 -18.72 5.27
CA GLY A 74 -0.89 -18.09 6.53
C GLY A 74 -2.11 -17.49 7.23
N PRO A 75 -1.90 -16.72 8.31
CA PRO A 75 -2.94 -15.91 8.93
C PRO A 75 -3.61 -15.00 7.89
N VAL A 76 -4.93 -14.84 7.99
CA VAL A 76 -5.71 -13.97 7.12
C VAL A 76 -5.78 -12.52 7.63
N GLU A 77 -5.41 -12.32 8.90
CA GLU A 77 -5.37 -11.03 9.60
C GLU A 77 -3.95 -10.72 10.12
N GLY A 78 -3.65 -9.44 10.36
CA GLY A 78 -2.43 -8.97 11.04
C GLY A 78 -1.10 -9.19 10.32
N TRP A 79 -1.09 -9.90 9.19
CA TRP A 79 0.12 -10.40 8.55
C TRP A 79 0.89 -9.35 7.73
N ARG A 80 0.23 -8.26 7.32
CA ARG A 80 0.81 -7.24 6.45
C ARG A 80 1.63 -6.25 7.27
N THR A 81 2.95 -6.32 7.13
CA THR A 81 3.91 -5.43 7.79
C THR A 81 4.43 -4.32 6.89
N SER A 82 4.00 -4.28 5.62
CA SER A 82 4.27 -3.19 4.67
C SER A 82 3.02 -2.80 3.89
N ALA A 83 2.66 -1.51 3.94
CA ALA A 83 1.50 -0.95 3.24
C ALA A 83 1.90 0.33 2.49
N LYS A 84 1.27 0.55 1.33
CA LYS A 84 1.34 1.80 0.55
C LYS A 84 -0.10 2.24 0.29
N LEU A 85 -0.47 3.39 0.81
CA LEU A 85 -1.85 3.86 0.79
C LEU A 85 -1.92 5.21 0.08
N ALA A 86 -2.87 5.33 -0.83
CA ALA A 86 -3.13 6.54 -1.58
C ALA A 86 -3.76 7.59 -0.66
N VAL A 87 -3.33 8.83 -0.80
CA VAL A 87 -3.88 9.99 -0.10
C VAL A 87 -4.53 10.89 -1.12
N ARG A 88 -5.84 11.12 -1.00
CA ARG A 88 -6.60 11.98 -1.93
C ARG A 88 -7.33 13.08 -1.21
N ALA A 89 -7.57 14.18 -1.90
CA ALA A 89 -8.39 15.27 -1.38
C ALA A 89 -9.76 14.78 -0.90
N GLY A 90 -10.26 15.41 0.16
CA GLY A 90 -11.55 15.14 0.76
C GLY A 90 -12.08 16.37 1.51
N ALA A 91 -13.41 16.47 1.65
CA ALA A 91 -14.06 17.64 2.22
C ALA A 91 -13.73 17.87 3.70
N ALA A 92 -13.49 16.80 4.47
CA ALA A 92 -13.18 16.84 5.90
C ALA A 92 -11.69 16.54 6.18
N GLY A 93 -10.82 16.78 5.20
CA GLY A 93 -9.41 16.39 5.20
C GLY A 93 -9.10 15.24 4.24
N PRO A 94 -7.82 14.80 4.20
CA PRO A 94 -7.38 13.80 3.24
C PRO A 94 -8.01 12.44 3.51
N ARG A 95 -8.34 11.72 2.44
CA ARG A 95 -8.78 10.33 2.44
C ARG A 95 -7.57 9.43 2.21
N ILE A 96 -7.28 8.56 3.16
CA ILE A 96 -6.12 7.65 3.12
C ILE A 96 -6.63 6.22 2.96
N GLY A 97 -6.21 5.51 1.91
CA GLY A 97 -6.61 4.12 1.72
C GLY A 97 -6.25 3.53 0.36
N LEU A 98 -7.10 2.64 -0.13
CA LEU A 98 -6.88 1.92 -1.40
C LEU A 98 -7.79 2.45 -2.50
N PHE A 99 -7.34 2.27 -3.74
CA PHE A 99 -8.17 2.54 -4.89
C PHE A 99 -9.28 1.50 -5.04
N VAL A 100 -10.48 1.97 -5.38
CA VAL A 100 -11.53 1.09 -5.90
C VAL A 100 -11.02 0.45 -7.20
N PRO A 101 -11.18 -0.88 -7.37
CA PRO A 101 -10.68 -1.57 -8.57
C PRO A 101 -11.03 -0.87 -9.87
N LYS A 102 -10.02 -0.69 -10.74
CA LYS A 102 -10.12 0.00 -12.04
C LYS A 102 -10.53 1.49 -11.93
N SER A 103 -10.12 2.18 -10.87
CA SER A 103 -10.32 3.61 -10.70
C SER A 103 -9.21 4.25 -9.85
N HIS A 104 -9.18 5.58 -9.80
CA HIS A 104 -8.36 6.34 -8.84
C HIS A 104 -9.21 6.94 -7.69
N ASP A 105 -10.44 6.42 -7.51
CA ASP A 105 -11.28 6.76 -6.36
C ASP A 105 -10.74 6.02 -5.12
N VAL A 106 -10.35 6.76 -4.07
CA VAL A 106 -9.87 6.15 -2.81
C VAL A 106 -11.04 5.82 -1.87
N VAL A 107 -11.05 4.57 -1.40
CA VAL A 107 -11.81 4.09 -0.24
C VAL A 107 -10.93 4.30 0.99
N PRO A 108 -11.34 5.15 1.95
CA PRO A 108 -10.63 5.26 3.22
C PRO A 108 -10.57 3.90 3.92
N ILE A 109 -9.40 3.56 4.44
CA ILE A 109 -9.21 2.31 5.18
C ILE A 109 -8.86 2.65 6.62
N ASN A 110 -9.77 2.31 7.51
CA ASN A 110 -9.61 2.42 8.96
C ASN A 110 -9.70 1.00 9.52
N GLY A 111 -8.67 0.55 10.23
CA GLY A 111 -8.67 -0.79 10.84
C GLY A 111 -8.71 -1.93 9.82
N CYS A 112 -7.78 -1.95 8.87
CA CYS A 112 -7.67 -3.06 7.91
C CYS A 112 -7.30 -4.35 8.63
N ALA A 113 -8.11 -5.40 8.47
CA ALA A 113 -7.86 -6.69 9.11
C ALA A 113 -6.50 -7.30 8.70
N ALA A 114 -6.06 -7.09 7.45
CA ALA A 114 -4.78 -7.61 6.99
C ALA A 114 -3.57 -6.86 7.57
N HIS A 115 -3.72 -5.59 7.97
CA HIS A 115 -2.63 -4.77 8.49
C HIS A 115 -2.19 -5.24 9.88
N HIS A 116 -0.89 -5.17 10.13
CA HIS A 116 -0.37 -5.19 11.50
C HIS A 116 -1.03 -4.10 12.35
N ALA A 117 -1.25 -4.36 13.64
CA ALA A 117 -1.88 -3.41 14.57
C ALA A 117 -1.19 -2.03 14.54
N SER A 118 0.15 -2.00 14.54
CA SER A 118 0.93 -0.76 14.43
C SER A 118 0.66 0.05 13.16
N ILE A 119 0.37 -0.60 12.02
CA ILE A 119 -0.01 0.13 10.80
C ILE A 119 -1.37 0.81 10.98
N ASN A 120 -2.32 0.13 11.60
CA ASN A 120 -3.64 0.71 11.88
C ASN A 120 -3.54 1.88 12.87
N ALA A 121 -2.77 1.73 13.95
CA ALA A 121 -2.48 2.82 14.89
C ALA A 121 -1.77 4.01 14.20
N ALA A 122 -0.78 3.74 13.35
CA ALA A 122 -0.09 4.76 12.56
C ALA A 122 -1.04 5.50 11.61
N LEU A 123 -2.00 4.81 11.00
CA LEU A 123 -2.99 5.43 10.12
C LEU A 123 -3.91 6.40 10.87
N GLU A 124 -4.33 6.04 12.08
CA GLU A 124 -5.13 6.92 12.94
C GLU A 124 -4.34 8.17 13.34
N ALA A 125 -3.08 8.01 13.75
CA ALA A 125 -2.18 9.11 14.07
C ALA A 125 -1.94 10.03 12.88
N ILE A 126 -1.67 9.47 11.69
CA ILE A 126 -1.49 10.24 10.45
C ILE A 126 -2.76 10.99 10.07
N THR A 127 -3.92 10.35 10.15
CA THR A 127 -5.21 10.97 9.82
C THR A 127 -5.47 12.17 10.73
N THR A 128 -5.23 12.02 12.03
CA THR A 128 -5.38 13.08 13.03
C THR A 128 -4.38 14.21 12.79
N ALA A 129 -3.10 13.88 12.58
CA ALA A 129 -2.04 14.85 12.33
C ALA A 129 -2.27 15.63 11.02
N CYS A 130 -2.75 14.98 9.96
CA CYS A 130 -3.10 15.63 8.71
C CYS A 130 -4.21 16.67 8.89
N LYS A 131 -5.26 16.35 9.66
CA LYS A 131 -6.34 17.30 9.96
C LYS A 131 -5.83 18.50 10.76
N ALA A 132 -5.04 18.24 11.81
CA ALA A 132 -4.47 19.31 12.65
C ALA A 132 -3.52 20.23 11.87
N ALA A 133 -2.70 19.66 10.99
CA ALA A 133 -1.77 20.42 10.15
C ALA A 133 -2.42 21.04 8.89
N ARG A 134 -3.70 20.74 8.63
CA ARG A 134 -4.46 21.15 7.43
C ARG A 134 -3.82 20.69 6.12
N ILE A 135 -3.36 19.45 6.09
CA ILE A 135 -2.72 18.84 4.93
C ILE A 135 -3.77 18.49 3.88
N SER A 136 -3.50 18.86 2.63
CA SER A 136 -4.33 18.49 1.50
C SER A 136 -3.85 17.19 0.88
N GLY A 137 -4.76 16.24 0.65
CA GLY A 137 -4.46 15.06 -0.15
C GLY A 137 -4.36 15.43 -1.63
N TYR A 138 -3.56 14.71 -2.40
CA TYR A 138 -3.35 15.00 -3.81
C TYR A 138 -4.65 14.91 -4.64
N ASP A 139 -4.80 15.82 -5.58
CA ASP A 139 -5.84 15.84 -6.60
C ASP A 139 -5.17 15.68 -7.97
N GLU A 140 -5.25 14.47 -8.53
CA GLU A 140 -4.67 14.14 -9.84
C GLU A 140 -5.29 14.95 -10.99
N GLY A 141 -6.56 15.37 -10.86
CA GLY A 141 -7.24 16.13 -11.90
C GLY A 141 -6.67 17.55 -12.03
N LYS A 142 -6.22 18.11 -10.91
CA LYS A 142 -5.62 19.45 -10.85
C LYS A 142 -4.09 19.43 -10.83
N GLY A 143 -3.48 18.32 -10.42
CA GLY A 143 -2.04 18.25 -10.15
C GLY A 143 -1.66 19.03 -8.89
N GLU A 144 -2.56 19.13 -7.91
CA GLU A 144 -2.40 19.96 -6.72
C GLU A 144 -2.54 19.14 -5.43
N GLY A 145 -2.15 19.72 -4.29
CA GLY A 145 -2.20 19.11 -2.97
C GLY A 145 -0.82 18.73 -2.45
N ASP A 146 -0.78 18.33 -1.18
CA ASP A 146 0.47 18.13 -0.44
C ASP A 146 0.91 16.65 -0.46
N LEU A 147 0.05 15.76 0.05
CA LEU A 147 0.41 14.38 0.33
C LEU A 147 -0.23 13.44 -0.70
N ARG A 148 0.60 12.65 -1.39
CA ARG A 148 0.15 11.72 -2.45
C ARG A 148 -0.08 10.30 -1.95
N TYR A 149 0.83 9.83 -1.11
CA TYR A 149 0.82 8.49 -0.53
C TYR A 149 1.46 8.49 0.85
N VAL A 150 1.12 7.48 1.64
CA VAL A 150 1.91 7.07 2.80
C VAL A 150 2.38 5.65 2.61
N LYS A 151 3.67 5.39 2.86
CA LYS A 151 4.23 4.04 2.95
C LYS A 151 4.54 3.77 4.42
N LEU A 152 4.09 2.63 4.93
CA LEU A 152 4.18 2.23 6.33
C LEU A 152 4.87 0.88 6.41
N GLU A 153 5.92 0.77 7.20
CA GLU A 153 6.69 -0.45 7.40
C GLU A 153 6.94 -0.68 8.89
N VAL A 154 6.52 -1.83 9.41
CA VAL A 154 6.68 -2.18 10.84
C VAL A 154 8.01 -2.88 11.05
N GLU A 155 8.78 -2.46 12.05
CA GLU A 155 9.87 -3.23 12.64
C GLU A 155 9.28 -4.27 13.59
N ARG A 156 9.22 -5.56 13.22
CA ARG A 156 8.47 -6.57 14.01
C ARG A 156 9.00 -6.75 15.44
N SER A 157 10.29 -6.52 15.68
CA SER A 157 10.90 -6.70 16.99
C SER A 157 10.51 -5.62 18.00
N THR A 158 10.20 -4.41 17.52
CA THR A 158 9.84 -3.25 18.35
C THR A 158 8.41 -2.78 18.14
N GLU A 159 7.74 -3.31 17.12
CA GLU A 159 6.43 -2.89 16.61
C GLU A 159 6.34 -1.41 16.17
N LEU A 160 7.48 -0.71 16.11
CA LEU A 160 7.57 0.67 15.66
C LEU A 160 7.43 0.79 14.14
N VAL A 161 6.91 1.93 13.69
CA VAL A 161 6.60 2.16 12.26
C VAL A 161 7.60 3.12 11.62
N GLN A 162 8.25 2.69 10.55
CA GLN A 162 8.89 3.58 9.58
C GLN A 162 7.81 4.11 8.63
N VAL A 163 7.54 5.41 8.67
CA VAL A 163 6.61 6.07 7.75
C VAL A 163 7.38 6.87 6.70
N THR A 164 6.97 6.74 5.45
CA THR A 164 7.38 7.63 4.35
C THR A 164 6.17 8.42 3.86
N LEU A 165 6.28 9.75 3.97
CA LEU A 165 5.35 10.72 3.43
C LEU A 165 5.75 11.02 1.99
N VAL A 166 4.97 10.53 1.02
CA VAL A 166 5.22 10.81 -0.40
C VAL A 166 4.60 12.16 -0.73
N TRP A 167 5.44 13.17 -0.78
CA TRP A 167 5.06 14.57 -0.84
C TRP A 167 5.10 15.10 -2.28
N HIS A 168 4.07 15.83 -2.69
CA HIS A 168 4.03 16.51 -3.97
C HIS A 168 4.81 17.83 -3.88
N ALA A 169 6.13 17.72 -3.97
CA ALA A 169 7.09 18.81 -4.11
C ALA A 169 8.37 18.22 -4.70
N SER A 170 9.27 19.07 -5.17
CA SER A 170 10.59 18.70 -5.68
C SER A 170 11.65 18.64 -4.58
N SER A 171 11.44 19.35 -3.46
CA SER A 171 12.36 19.37 -2.33
C SER A 171 11.67 19.67 -0.99
N GLN A 172 12.45 19.59 0.10
CA GLN A 172 11.98 19.91 1.44
C GLN A 172 11.69 21.41 1.62
N GLU A 173 12.47 22.26 0.96
CA GLU A 173 12.31 23.71 0.97
C GLU A 173 10.96 24.10 0.35
N GLU A 174 10.64 23.50 -0.80
CA GLU A 174 9.36 23.69 -1.49
C GLU A 174 8.17 23.17 -0.65
N ALA A 175 8.33 22.00 -0.03
CA ALA A 175 7.30 21.43 0.86
C ALA A 175 7.02 22.30 2.10
N GLY A 176 8.01 23.07 2.55
CA GLY A 176 7.86 24.21 3.44
C GLY A 176 7.09 23.96 4.75
N LYS A 177 6.23 24.91 5.11
CA LYS A 177 5.51 24.94 6.39
C LYS A 177 4.53 23.77 6.60
N PRO A 178 3.74 23.33 5.59
CA PRO A 178 2.83 22.20 5.76
C PRO A 178 3.55 20.91 6.19
N LEU A 179 4.64 20.53 5.53
CA LEU A 179 5.42 19.33 5.90
C LEU A 179 5.95 19.43 7.33
N ARG A 180 6.55 20.57 7.69
CA ARG A 180 7.06 20.81 9.06
C ARG A 180 5.98 20.69 10.12
N LYS A 181 4.76 21.18 9.85
CA LYS A 181 3.63 21.04 10.78
C LYS A 181 3.21 19.58 10.94
N LEU A 182 3.11 18.84 9.83
CA LEU A 182 2.75 17.43 9.88
C LEU A 182 3.79 16.63 10.66
N THR A 183 5.08 16.80 10.38
CA THR A 183 6.16 16.13 11.11
C THR A 183 6.07 16.40 12.61
N LYS A 184 5.89 17.65 13.02
CA LYS A 184 5.74 18.00 14.45
C LYS A 184 4.51 17.39 15.10
N ALA A 185 3.40 17.29 14.36
CA ALA A 185 2.18 16.66 14.86
C ALA A 185 2.36 15.13 15.01
N LEU A 186 3.03 14.46 14.08
CA LEU A 186 3.36 13.04 14.18
C LEU A 186 4.29 12.75 15.37
N GLN A 187 5.26 13.64 15.62
CA GLN A 187 6.18 13.53 16.76
C GLN A 187 5.50 13.58 18.14
N GLN A 188 4.22 13.96 18.23
CA GLN A 188 3.47 13.89 19.49
C GLN A 188 3.16 12.45 19.92
N SER A 189 3.27 11.48 19.02
CA SER A 189 3.17 10.04 19.30
C SER A 189 4.51 9.36 18.99
N ALA A 190 5.59 9.84 19.61
CA ALA A 190 6.96 9.40 19.32
C ALA A 190 7.16 7.89 19.55
N GLU A 191 6.40 7.30 20.47
CA GLU A 191 6.37 5.88 20.79
C GLU A 191 5.85 4.99 19.64
N LEU A 192 5.23 5.56 18.61
CA LEU A 192 4.71 4.83 17.47
C LEU A 192 5.71 4.73 16.31
N TRP A 193 6.68 5.66 16.25
CA TRP A 193 7.51 5.86 15.08
C TRP A 193 8.93 5.34 15.28
N HIS A 194 9.35 4.45 14.38
CA HIS A 194 10.76 4.14 14.22
C HIS A 194 11.49 5.34 13.57
N SER A 195 10.95 5.82 12.46
CA SER A 195 11.47 6.97 11.72
C SER A 195 10.39 7.59 10.83
N ILE A 196 10.53 8.89 10.58
CA ILE A 196 9.64 9.65 9.69
C ILE A 196 10.48 10.15 8.51
N TRP A 197 10.09 9.75 7.31
CA TRP A 197 10.75 10.10 6.05
C TRP A 197 9.83 10.91 5.15
N ALA A 198 10.42 11.78 4.34
CA ALA A 198 9.80 12.35 3.15
C ALA A 198 10.39 11.69 1.89
N ASN A 199 9.53 11.49 0.91
CA ASN A 199 9.92 11.24 -0.48
C ASN A 199 9.29 12.33 -1.36
N PHE A 200 10.12 13.25 -1.86
CA PHE A 200 9.69 14.38 -2.69
C PHE A 200 9.47 13.91 -4.13
N HIS A 201 8.21 13.95 -4.57
CA HIS A 201 7.82 13.45 -5.88
C HIS A 201 6.73 14.33 -6.50
N ALA A 202 7.16 15.40 -7.16
CA ALA A 202 6.37 16.28 -8.03
C ALA A 202 5.95 15.57 -9.33
N ALA A 203 5.24 14.45 -9.20
CA ALA A 203 4.79 13.68 -10.34
C ALA A 203 3.60 14.34 -11.02
N ASP A 204 3.58 14.28 -12.36
CA ASP A 204 2.44 14.71 -13.14
C ASP A 204 1.33 13.63 -13.21
N LYS A 205 0.23 13.98 -13.88
CA LYS A 205 -0.94 13.10 -14.10
C LYS A 205 -0.64 11.86 -14.94
N HIS A 206 0.49 11.81 -15.65
CA HIS A 206 0.87 10.67 -16.49
C HIS A 206 1.77 9.67 -15.75
N THR A 207 2.23 10.04 -14.55
CA THR A 207 3.13 9.24 -13.75
C THR A 207 2.35 8.40 -12.72
N SER A 208 2.25 7.09 -12.97
CA SER A 208 1.64 6.13 -12.03
C SER A 208 2.57 5.72 -10.88
N ARG A 209 3.85 6.07 -10.97
CA ARG A 209 4.86 5.73 -9.98
C ARG A 209 4.55 6.41 -8.64
N ILE A 210 4.63 5.63 -7.56
CA ILE A 210 4.40 6.13 -6.20
C ILE A 210 5.62 6.91 -5.72
N LEU A 211 6.80 6.31 -5.73
CA LEU A 211 8.02 6.84 -5.11
C LEU A 211 8.97 7.44 -6.13
N ALA A 212 9.61 8.55 -5.79
CA ALA A 212 10.84 9.00 -6.45
C ALA A 212 12.01 8.04 -6.14
N PHE A 213 12.91 7.85 -7.10
CA PHE A 213 14.07 6.95 -6.99
C PHE A 213 15.36 7.71 -6.74
N GLU A 214 15.38 8.96 -7.16
CA GLU A 214 16.44 9.94 -7.01
C GLU A 214 16.80 10.05 -5.53
N LYS A 215 18.10 9.93 -5.21
CA LYS A 215 18.58 9.90 -3.82
C LYS A 215 18.21 11.18 -3.07
N GLU A 216 18.25 12.30 -3.77
CA GLU A 216 17.98 13.65 -3.30
C GLU A 216 16.51 13.85 -2.92
N ALA A 217 15.62 13.01 -3.45
CA ALA A 217 14.21 13.04 -3.11
C ALA A 217 13.92 12.45 -1.72
N TRP A 218 14.87 11.76 -1.08
CA TRP A 218 14.67 11.07 0.19
C TRP A 218 15.30 11.84 1.34
N VAL A 219 14.47 12.26 2.31
CA VAL A 219 14.95 12.93 3.51
C VAL A 219 14.36 12.31 4.77
N GLN A 220 15.22 12.04 5.75
CA GLN A 220 14.78 11.66 7.08
C GLN A 220 14.40 12.91 7.87
N LEU A 221 13.13 13.04 8.22
CA LEU A 221 12.60 14.18 8.98
C LEU A 221 12.71 13.96 10.49
N SER A 222 12.64 12.71 10.94
CA SER A 222 12.74 12.33 12.36
C SER A 222 13.13 10.86 12.57
N GLY A 223 13.47 10.51 13.81
CA GLY A 223 13.96 9.19 14.23
C GLY A 223 15.49 9.19 14.39
N SER A 224 15.99 8.52 15.44
CA SER A 224 17.43 8.39 15.71
C SER A 224 18.07 7.27 14.90
N LYS A 225 17.30 6.23 14.55
CA LYS A 225 17.74 5.13 13.70
C LYS A 225 17.56 5.49 12.23
N ARG A 226 18.58 5.18 11.43
CA ARG A 226 18.53 5.41 9.98
C ARG A 226 17.72 4.34 9.27
N TRP A 227 17.95 3.07 9.59
CA TRP A 227 17.35 1.93 8.89
C TRP A 227 16.57 1.03 9.83
N LEU A 228 15.40 0.59 9.37
CA LEU A 228 14.60 -0.45 10.01
C LEU A 228 15.36 -1.78 9.95
N ARG A 229 15.40 -2.53 11.04
CA ARG A 229 16.11 -3.82 11.12
C ARG A 229 15.15 -4.99 11.27
N GLU A 230 15.39 -6.06 10.52
CA GLU A 230 14.58 -7.28 10.57
C GLU A 230 15.45 -8.51 10.55
N ALA A 231 15.13 -9.46 11.42
CA ALA A 231 15.72 -10.80 11.41
C ALA A 231 14.68 -11.80 10.91
N LEU A 232 15.10 -12.73 10.04
CA LEU A 232 14.26 -13.80 9.54
C LEU A 232 14.53 -15.06 10.37
N SER A 233 14.16 -15.03 11.65
CA SER A 233 14.52 -16.06 12.63
C SER A 233 13.99 -17.45 12.30
N ARG A 234 12.94 -17.57 11.47
CA ARG A 234 12.37 -18.85 11.02
C ARG A 234 12.82 -19.27 9.62
N SER A 235 13.84 -18.60 9.07
CA SER A 235 14.45 -18.98 7.79
C SER A 235 15.14 -20.35 7.83
N GLY A 236 15.55 -20.82 9.02
CA GLY A 236 16.33 -22.05 9.18
C GLY A 236 17.84 -21.88 8.94
N ALA A 237 18.33 -20.64 8.79
CA ALA A 237 19.76 -20.36 8.87
C ALA A 237 20.28 -20.60 10.31
N PRO A 238 21.46 -21.22 10.50
CA PRO A 238 21.98 -21.56 11.83
C PRO A 238 22.62 -20.37 12.55
N TYR A 239 22.57 -19.17 11.97
CA TYR A 239 23.14 -17.94 12.49
C TYR A 239 22.12 -16.81 12.47
N HIS A 240 22.36 -15.78 13.29
CA HIS A 240 21.57 -14.56 13.27
C HIS A 240 21.95 -13.70 12.07
N CYS A 241 21.00 -13.47 11.17
CA CYS A 241 21.14 -12.55 10.06
C CYS A 241 20.13 -11.42 10.22
N GLU A 242 20.65 -10.22 10.49
CA GLU A 242 19.85 -9.00 10.57
C GLU A 242 19.97 -8.21 9.27
N LEU A 243 18.83 -7.91 8.66
CA LEU A 243 18.74 -7.15 7.42
C LEU A 243 18.36 -5.71 7.71
N CYS A 244 18.99 -4.78 7.01
CA CYS A 244 18.65 -3.37 7.06
C CYS A 244 17.72 -3.00 5.90
N PHE A 245 16.57 -2.41 6.21
CA PHE A 245 15.57 -1.96 5.23
C PHE A 245 15.45 -0.43 5.22
N PRO A 246 16.27 0.27 4.42
CA PRO A 246 16.00 1.66 4.06
C PRO A 246 14.60 1.85 3.44
N PRO A 247 14.00 3.04 3.54
CA PRO A 247 12.63 3.27 3.05
C PRO A 247 12.50 3.20 1.51
N PHE A 248 13.62 3.27 0.79
CA PHE A 248 13.68 3.19 -0.67
C PHE A 248 13.93 1.77 -1.21
N VAL A 249 14.15 0.76 -0.35
CA VAL A 249 14.31 -0.63 -0.81
C VAL A 249 12.98 -1.39 -0.79
N PHE A 250 12.91 -2.45 -1.58
CA PHE A 250 11.80 -3.39 -1.55
C PHE A 250 11.85 -4.24 -0.27
N ARG A 251 10.68 -4.45 0.33
CA ARG A 251 10.47 -5.35 1.47
C ARG A 251 9.22 -6.17 1.22
N GLN A 252 9.29 -7.45 1.55
CA GLN A 252 8.12 -8.33 1.46
C GLN A 252 7.06 -7.88 2.47
N ALA A 253 5.82 -7.79 2.01
CA ALA A 253 4.72 -7.31 2.86
C ALA A 253 4.30 -8.33 3.93
N ASN A 254 4.65 -9.61 3.76
CA ASN A 254 4.41 -10.69 4.71
C ASN A 254 5.74 -11.38 5.03
N LEU A 255 6.47 -10.87 6.03
CA LEU A 255 7.76 -11.45 6.40
C LEU A 255 7.63 -12.85 7.00
N CYS A 256 6.55 -13.14 7.72
CA CYS A 256 6.31 -14.47 8.29
C CYS A 256 6.16 -15.55 7.21
N ALA A 257 5.43 -15.25 6.14
CA ALA A 257 5.34 -16.15 4.99
C ALA A 257 6.66 -16.22 4.22
N PHE A 258 7.37 -15.09 4.10
CA PHE A 258 8.64 -15.05 3.39
C PHE A 258 9.75 -15.86 4.07
N GLU A 259 9.81 -15.87 5.41
CA GLU A 259 10.70 -16.75 6.17
C GLU A 259 10.50 -18.22 5.78
N GLN A 260 9.25 -18.66 5.61
CA GLN A 260 8.95 -20.03 5.18
C GLN A 260 9.34 -20.30 3.73
N ILE A 261 9.31 -19.28 2.87
CA ILE A 261 9.81 -19.38 1.49
C ILE A 261 11.33 -19.57 1.53
N VAL A 262 12.05 -18.77 2.31
CA VAL A 262 13.51 -18.92 2.49
C VAL A 262 13.86 -20.30 3.06
N ALA A 263 13.14 -20.76 4.08
CA ALA A 263 13.31 -22.10 4.65
C ALA A 263 13.03 -23.22 3.64
N ALA A 264 12.06 -23.03 2.73
CA ALA A 264 11.80 -23.98 1.66
C ALA A 264 12.94 -23.97 0.63
N VAL A 265 13.42 -22.79 0.21
CA VAL A 265 14.56 -22.66 -0.72
C VAL A 265 15.80 -23.36 -0.18
N ARG A 266 16.13 -23.19 1.11
CA ARG A 266 17.25 -23.88 1.77
C ARG A 266 17.26 -25.39 1.54
N ARG A 267 16.09 -26.03 1.52
CA ARG A 267 15.97 -27.48 1.32
C ARG A 267 16.32 -27.94 -0.10
N PHE A 268 16.36 -27.02 -1.06
CA PHE A 268 16.71 -27.30 -2.45
C PHE A 268 18.16 -26.94 -2.79
N VAL A 269 18.93 -26.41 -1.83
CA VAL A 269 20.34 -26.02 -2.03
C VAL A 269 21.24 -27.00 -1.27
N PRO A 270 21.92 -27.93 -1.96
CA PRO A 270 22.89 -28.81 -1.33
C PRO A 270 24.05 -28.04 -0.71
N PRO A 271 24.58 -28.47 0.46
CA PRO A 271 25.80 -27.89 1.02
C PRO A 271 26.98 -27.95 0.03
N GLY A 272 27.76 -26.88 -0.05
CA GLY A 272 28.89 -26.75 -0.96
C GLY A 272 28.53 -26.24 -2.37
N SER A 273 27.27 -25.85 -2.61
CA SER A 273 26.83 -25.33 -3.91
C SER A 273 27.46 -23.97 -4.22
N ALA A 274 27.80 -23.70 -5.48
CA ALA A 274 28.05 -22.34 -5.95
C ALA A 274 26.71 -21.61 -6.12
N VAL A 275 26.48 -20.54 -5.35
CA VAL A 275 25.19 -19.82 -5.32
C VAL A 275 25.37 -18.41 -5.84
N VAL A 276 24.50 -18.00 -6.76
CA VAL A 276 24.38 -16.61 -7.22
C VAL A 276 22.96 -16.12 -6.95
N GLU A 277 22.82 -15.05 -6.19
CA GLU A 277 21.53 -14.38 -5.97
C GLU A 277 21.37 -13.21 -6.95
N LEU A 278 20.58 -13.42 -8.00
CA LEU A 278 20.17 -12.34 -8.90
C LEU A 278 19.04 -11.54 -8.26
N TYR A 279 19.12 -10.20 -8.36
CA TYR A 279 18.15 -9.27 -7.78
C TYR A 279 18.01 -9.38 -6.26
N GLY A 280 19.12 -9.65 -5.55
CA GLY A 280 19.11 -9.95 -4.12
C GLY A 280 18.62 -8.83 -3.20
N GLY A 281 18.48 -7.60 -3.69
CA GLY A 281 18.02 -6.47 -2.88
C GLY A 281 18.94 -6.26 -1.69
N VAL A 282 18.43 -6.46 -0.47
CA VAL A 282 19.22 -6.39 0.77
C VAL A 282 19.91 -7.73 1.13
N GLY A 283 19.94 -8.68 0.19
CA GLY A 283 20.52 -10.02 0.35
C GLY A 283 19.61 -10.99 1.11
N THR A 284 18.28 -10.80 1.07
CA THR A 284 17.39 -11.53 1.98
C THR A 284 17.44 -13.04 1.77
N ILE A 285 17.59 -13.54 0.54
CA ILE A 285 17.69 -14.98 0.31
C ILE A 285 19.15 -15.41 0.47
N GLY A 286 20.08 -14.78 -0.25
CA GLY A 286 21.48 -15.20 -0.30
C GLY A 286 22.17 -15.19 1.07
N LEU A 287 21.97 -14.15 1.88
CA LEU A 287 22.52 -14.09 3.24
C LEU A 287 21.92 -15.15 4.17
N HIS A 288 20.74 -15.69 3.86
CA HIS A 288 20.13 -16.81 4.58
C HIS A 288 20.43 -18.18 3.95
N LEU A 289 21.31 -18.25 2.95
CA LEU A 289 21.82 -19.48 2.35
C LEU A 289 23.35 -19.60 2.51
N ALA A 290 24.02 -18.63 3.13
CA ALA A 290 25.47 -18.49 3.08
C ALA A 290 26.22 -19.68 3.72
N ASP A 291 25.65 -20.34 4.73
CA ASP A 291 26.20 -21.58 5.30
C ASP A 291 26.16 -22.79 4.35
N LEU A 292 25.28 -22.75 3.36
CA LEU A 292 25.13 -23.82 2.37
C LEU A 292 26.02 -23.61 1.14
N ALA A 293 26.51 -22.38 0.93
CA ALA A 293 27.35 -22.06 -0.21
C ALA A 293 28.76 -22.63 -0.04
N GLY A 294 29.33 -23.17 -1.13
CA GLY A 294 30.75 -23.55 -1.18
C GLY A 294 31.65 -22.32 -1.18
N GLN A 295 32.90 -22.48 -0.72
CA GLN A 295 33.89 -21.42 -0.88
C GLN A 295 34.12 -21.16 -2.38
N ALA A 296 34.17 -19.89 -2.77
CA ALA A 296 34.59 -19.54 -4.12
C ALA A 296 36.05 -19.99 -4.29
N GLY A 297 36.27 -20.94 -5.20
CA GLY A 297 37.61 -21.36 -5.63
C GLY A 297 38.31 -20.30 -6.45
#